data_AF-A0A6I0S1D1-F1
#
_entry.id   AF-A0A6I0S1D1-F1
#
_cell.length_a   1.000
_cell.length_b   1.000
_cell.length_c   1.000
_cell.angle_alpha   90.00
_cell.angle_beta   90.00
_cell.angle_gamma   90.00
#
_symmetry.space_group_name_H-M   'P 1'
#
loop_
_entity.id
_entity.type
_entity.pdbx_description
1 polymer ?
#
loop_
_entity_poly.entity_id
_entity_poly.type
_entity_poly.pdbx_seq_one_letter_code
_entity_poly.pdbx_strand_id
1 'polypeptide(L)'
;MKKIRTIFSLLSLSLLAISCGLDNYDEPESFLEGKITYKGKQLGLKGTNGGIQLQLYQDGYANHDPITVYATQDGTFSAVLFDGPYKLVTKDKNGP
;
A
#
# COMPACT_ATOMS: atom_id res chain seq x y z
N MET A 1 33.19 7.68 -41.70
CA MET A 1 31.91 6.96 -41.44
C MET A 1 32.01 5.90 -40.33
N LYS A 2 33.03 5.00 -40.33
CA LYS A 2 33.19 4.00 -39.25
C LYS A 2 33.29 4.61 -37.84
N LYS A 3 34.14 5.63 -37.65
CA LYS A 3 34.32 6.31 -36.34
C LYS A 3 33.03 6.94 -35.80
N ILE A 4 32.22 7.56 -36.67
CA ILE A 4 30.94 8.18 -36.30
C ILE A 4 29.90 7.12 -35.88
N ARG A 5 29.84 5.98 -36.58
CA ARG A 5 28.97 4.85 -36.19
C ARG A 5 29.38 4.25 -34.84
N THR A 6 30.69 4.14 -34.58
CA THR A 6 31.20 3.67 -33.29
C THR A 6 30.83 4.63 -32.16
N ILE A 7 30.94 5.95 -32.36
CA ILE A 7 30.56 6.96 -31.38
C ILE A 7 29.06 6.89 -31.07
N PHE A 8 28.20 6.81 -32.10
CA PHE A 8 26.76 6.66 -31.91
C PHE A 8 26.39 5.38 -31.16
N SER A 9 27.07 4.27 -31.44
CA SER A 9 26.84 2.99 -30.77
C SER A 9 27.29 2.97 -29.31
N LEU A 10 28.37 3.71 -28.98
CA LEU A 10 28.83 3.90 -27.60
C LEU A 10 27.86 4.79 -26.81
N LEU A 11 27.36 5.84 -27.45
CA LEU A 11 26.38 6.76 -26.85
C LEU A 11 25.07 6.03 -26.54
N SER A 12 24.53 5.24 -27.47
CA SER A 12 23.31 4.45 -27.20
C SER A 12 23.48 3.45 -26.07
N LEU A 13 24.66 2.83 -25.94
CA LEU A 13 24.95 1.88 -24.86
C LEU A 13 25.05 2.58 -23.50
N SER A 14 25.56 3.81 -23.46
CA SER A 14 25.61 4.62 -22.24
C SER A 14 24.24 5.08 -21.75
N LEU A 15 23.27 5.35 -22.64
CA LEU A 15 21.90 5.69 -22.25
C LEU A 15 21.15 4.51 -21.60
N LEU A 16 21.44 3.27 -22.01
CA LEU A 16 20.84 2.07 -21.41
C LEU A 16 21.33 1.84 -19.98
N ALA A 17 22.54 2.29 -19.63
CA ALA A 17 23.10 2.16 -18.28
C ALA A 17 22.46 3.11 -17.24
N ILE A 18 21.78 4.18 -17.68
CA ILE A 18 21.14 5.18 -16.80
C ILE A 18 19.68 4.81 -16.47
N SER A 19 19.08 3.88 -17.22
CA SER A 19 17.66 3.50 -17.08
C SER A 19 17.34 2.63 -15.85
N CYS A 20 18.34 2.19 -15.08
CA CYS A 20 18.15 1.18 -14.03
C CYS A 20 17.56 1.73 -12.72
N GLY A 21 17.34 3.05 -12.58
CA GLY A 21 16.90 3.68 -11.32
C GLY A 21 15.68 4.60 -11.43
N LEU A 22 14.99 4.65 -12.58
CA LEU A 22 13.88 5.59 -12.78
C LEU A 22 12.54 5.09 -12.20
N ASP A 23 12.46 3.81 -11.80
CA ASP A 23 11.19 3.14 -11.45
C ASP A 23 11.21 2.46 -10.07
N ASN A 24 12.00 2.99 -9.13
CA ASN A 24 12.06 2.44 -7.77
C ASN A 24 11.56 3.49 -6.77
N TYR A 25 10.25 3.53 -6.56
CA TYR A 25 9.76 4.00 -5.26
C TYR A 25 10.06 2.91 -4.23
N ASP A 26 10.56 3.31 -3.07
CA ASP A 26 10.76 2.39 -1.96
C ASP A 26 9.43 1.71 -1.59
N GLU A 27 9.50 0.50 -1.06
CA GLU A 27 8.31 -0.20 -0.57
C GLU A 27 7.79 0.43 0.74
N PRO A 28 6.50 0.28 1.09
CA PRO A 28 6.01 0.76 2.38
C PRO A 28 6.61 -0.08 3.52
N GLU A 29 7.04 0.59 4.60
CA GLU A 29 7.67 -0.08 5.76
C GLU A 29 6.92 0.16 7.08
N SER A 30 5.99 1.14 7.13
CA SER A 30 5.34 1.55 8.37
C SER A 30 4.14 0.69 8.71
N PHE A 31 4.13 0.14 9.93
CA PHE A 31 3.03 -0.68 10.43
C PHE A 31 1.96 0.18 11.11
N LEU A 32 0.74 0.13 10.58
CA LEU A 32 -0.47 0.58 11.28
C LEU A 32 -1.13 -0.63 11.95
N GLU A 33 -1.14 -0.65 13.27
CA GLU A 33 -1.76 -1.72 14.06
C GLU A 33 -2.88 -1.17 14.95
N GLY A 34 -3.94 -1.96 15.13
CA GLY A 34 -5.08 -1.53 15.93
C GLY A 34 -6.01 -2.65 16.36
N LYS A 35 -7.02 -2.26 17.14
CA LYS A 35 -8.02 -3.16 17.74
C LYS A 35 -9.41 -2.56 17.61
N ILE A 36 -10.37 -3.38 17.22
CA ILE A 36 -11.78 -3.03 17.19
C ILE A 36 -12.35 -3.28 18.59
N THR A 37 -12.87 -2.22 19.22
CA THR A 37 -13.36 -2.27 20.59
C THR A 37 -14.75 -1.67 20.72
N TYR A 38 -15.50 -2.14 21.72
CA TYR A 38 -16.72 -1.50 22.22
C TYR A 38 -16.58 -1.29 23.72
N LYS A 39 -16.71 -0.05 24.19
CA LYS A 39 -16.53 0.33 25.61
C LYS A 39 -15.19 -0.16 26.19
N GLY A 40 -14.12 -0.05 25.42
CA GLY A 40 -12.77 -0.50 25.82
C GLY A 40 -12.57 -2.02 25.81
N LYS A 41 -13.60 -2.82 25.50
CA LYS A 41 -13.47 -4.27 25.35
C LYS A 41 -13.27 -4.64 23.88
N GLN A 42 -12.21 -5.39 23.61
CA GLN A 42 -11.91 -5.94 22.30
C GLN A 42 -13.00 -6.92 21.84
N LEU A 43 -13.45 -6.79 20.59
CA LEU A 43 -14.54 -7.59 20.03
C LEU A 43 -14.03 -8.88 19.39
N GLY A 44 -14.72 -9.99 19.65
CA GLY A 44 -14.54 -11.22 18.89
C GLY A 44 -15.29 -11.12 17.56
N LEU A 45 -14.59 -11.36 16.45
CA LEU A 45 -15.08 -11.11 15.10
C LEU A 45 -14.88 -12.33 14.19
N LYS A 46 -15.51 -12.30 13.01
CA LYS A 46 -15.25 -13.31 11.98
C LYS A 46 -13.93 -12.99 11.27
N GLY A 47 -12.85 -13.63 11.71
CA GLY A 47 -11.51 -13.47 11.14
C GLY A 47 -11.21 -14.31 9.88
N THR A 48 -12.18 -15.06 9.35
CA THR A 48 -11.96 -15.95 8.19
C THR A 48 -12.62 -15.40 6.92
N ASN A 49 -12.03 -15.73 5.77
CA ASN A 49 -12.54 -15.39 4.43
C ASN A 49 -12.80 -13.88 4.22
N GLY A 50 -11.96 -13.02 4.81
CA GLY A 50 -12.13 -11.57 4.75
C GLY A 50 -13.46 -11.08 5.32
N GLY A 51 -13.96 -11.77 6.36
CA GLY A 51 -15.29 -11.57 6.92
C GLY A 51 -15.54 -10.16 7.44
N ILE A 52 -14.55 -9.56 8.10
CA ILE A 52 -14.59 -8.17 8.58
C ILE A 52 -13.47 -7.36 7.95
N GLN A 53 -13.82 -6.19 7.44
CA GLN A 53 -12.99 -5.30 6.67
C GLN A 53 -13.14 -3.86 7.17
N LEU A 54 -11.99 -3.18 7.25
CA LEU A 54 -11.88 -1.75 7.42
C LEU A 54 -11.33 -1.15 6.12
N GLN A 55 -11.54 0.14 5.94
CA GLN A 55 -11.12 0.87 4.75
C GLN A 55 -10.26 2.06 5.18
N LEU A 56 -9.08 2.15 4.59
CA LEU A 56 -8.18 3.29 4.73
C LEU A 56 -8.25 4.13 3.46
N TYR A 57 -8.62 5.39 3.61
CA TYR A 57 -8.62 6.38 2.54
C TYR A 57 -7.45 7.33 2.70
N GLN A 58 -6.84 7.69 1.59
CA GLN A 58 -5.81 8.71 1.50
C GLN A 58 -6.25 9.77 0.50
N ASP A 59 -6.17 11.03 0.90
CA ASP A 59 -6.46 12.15 0.02
C ASP A 59 -5.23 12.50 -0.83
N GLY A 60 -5.44 13.14 -1.98
CA GLY A 60 -4.35 13.61 -2.85
C GLY A 60 -4.02 12.70 -4.04
N TYR A 61 -4.63 11.52 -4.13
CA TYR A 61 -4.58 10.68 -5.33
C TYR A 61 -5.80 10.91 -6.22
N ALA A 62 -5.62 10.75 -7.54
CA ALA A 62 -6.72 10.87 -8.50
C ALA A 62 -7.77 9.75 -8.30
N ASN A 63 -7.33 8.57 -7.87
CA ASN A 63 -8.19 7.46 -7.52
C ASN A 63 -8.45 7.47 -6.01
N HIS A 64 -9.71 7.42 -5.61
CA HIS A 64 -10.15 7.41 -4.21
C HIS A 64 -10.49 5.99 -3.73
N ASP A 65 -9.85 4.98 -4.29
CA ASP A 65 -10.06 3.60 -3.87
C ASP A 65 -9.42 3.35 -2.50
N PRO A 66 -10.12 2.69 -1.56
CA PRO A 66 -9.57 2.44 -0.24
C PRO A 66 -8.59 1.26 -0.24
N ILE A 67 -7.60 1.35 0.64
CA ILE A 67 -6.83 0.18 1.06
C ILE A 67 -7.70 -0.64 2.00
N THR A 68 -7.97 -1.90 1.63
CA THR A 68 -8.78 -2.81 2.45
C THR A 68 -7.91 -3.48 3.51
N VAL A 69 -8.31 -3.36 4.77
CA VAL A 69 -7.63 -3.99 5.91
C VAL A 69 -8.56 -5.02 6.54
N TYR A 70 -8.03 -6.20 6.83
CA TYR A 70 -8.83 -7.31 7.37
C TYR A 70 -8.68 -7.41 8.88
N ALA A 71 -9.79 -7.56 9.58
CA ALA A 71 -9.76 -7.85 11.01
C ALA A 71 -9.63 -9.36 11.25
N THR A 72 -8.86 -9.71 12.27
CA THR A 72 -8.68 -11.08 12.76
C THR A 72 -9.85 -11.52 13.64
N GLN A 73 -9.82 -12.78 14.10
CA GLN A 73 -10.87 -13.32 14.96
C GLN A 73 -10.92 -12.64 16.34
N ASP A 74 -9.79 -12.20 16.85
CA ASP A 74 -9.74 -11.43 18.10
C ASP A 74 -10.04 -9.95 17.88
N GLY A 75 -10.27 -9.49 16.65
CA GLY A 75 -10.59 -8.10 16.36
C GLY A 75 -9.37 -7.16 16.33
N THR A 76 -8.17 -7.71 16.20
CA THR A 76 -6.97 -6.94 15.81
C THR A 76 -6.94 -6.73 14.30
N PHE A 77 -6.18 -5.75 13.84
CA PHE A 77 -5.87 -5.52 12.44
C PHE A 77 -4.48 -4.90 12.28
N SER A 78 -3.86 -5.14 11.12
CA SER A 78 -2.56 -4.56 10.77
C SER A 78 -2.49 -4.26 9.27
N ALA A 79 -1.80 -3.20 8.89
CA ALA A 79 -1.46 -2.89 7.50
C ALA A 79 -0.05 -2.29 7.43
N VAL A 80 0.70 -2.61 6.37
CA VAL A 80 1.97 -1.96 6.05
C VAL A 80 1.68 -0.86 5.02
N LEU A 81 2.05 0.38 5.35
CA LEU A 81 1.66 1.59 4.63
C LEU A 81 2.88 2.51 4.45
N PHE A 82 2.77 3.41 3.47
CA PHE A 82 3.66 4.57 3.41
C PHE A 82 3.31 5.54 4.54
N ASP A 83 4.28 6.35 4.96
CA ASP A 83 4.00 7.42 5.92
C ASP A 83 3.07 8.47 5.32
N GLY A 84 1.98 8.76 6.02
CA GLY A 84 1.02 9.75 5.57
C GLY A 84 -0.24 9.83 6.41
N PRO A 85 -1.08 10.85 6.16
CA PRO A 85 -2.39 10.94 6.76
C PRO A 85 -3.34 9.94 6.11
N TYR A 86 -4.01 9.14 6.94
CA TYR A 86 -5.04 8.21 6.51
C TYR A 86 -6.34 8.43 7.29
N LYS A 87 -7.46 8.19 6.63
CA LYS A 87 -8.78 8.10 7.25
C LYS A 87 -9.20 6.64 7.32
N LEU A 88 -9.24 6.10 8.53
CA LEU A 88 -9.74 4.76 8.81
C LEU A 88 -11.26 4.80 9.03
N VAL A 89 -12.01 3.99 8.28
CA VAL A 89 -13.46 3.83 8.43
C VAL A 89 -13.86 2.35 8.38
N THR A 90 -15.03 2.04 8.94
CA THR A 90 -15.65 0.71 8.79
C THR A 90 -16.26 0.56 7.40
N LYS A 91 -16.19 -0.64 6.83
CA LYS A 91 -16.88 -0.93 5.57
C LYS A 91 -18.40 -1.03 5.79
N ASP A 92 -19.17 -0.43 4.90
CA ASP A 92 -20.65 -0.47 4.98
C ASP A 92 -21.16 -1.91 5.01
N LYS A 93 -22.12 -2.17 5.92
CA LYS A 93 -22.77 -3.48 6.12
C LYS A 93 -21.80 -4.66 6.32
N ASN A 94 -20.62 -4.42 6.89
CA ASN A 94 -19.60 -5.45 7.08
C ASN A 94 -19.20 -5.62 8.55
N GLY A 95 -20.11 -6.23 9.30
CA GLY A 95 -19.94 -6.52 10.72
C GLY A 95 -21.23 -7.08 11.33
N PRO A 96 -21.14 -7.74 12.50
CA PRO A 96 -22.32 -8.03 13.31
C PRO A 96 -22.99 -6.74 13.80
#